data_AF-A0A378AF14-F1
#
_entry.id   AF-A0A378AF14-F1
#
_cell.length_a   1.000
_cell.length_b   1.000
_cell.length_c   1.000
_cell.angle_alpha   90.00
_cell.angle_beta   90.00
_cell.angle_gamma   90.00
#
_symmetry.space_group_name_H-M   'P 1'
#
loop_
_entity.id
_entity.type
_entity.pdbx_description
1 polymer ?
#
loop_
_entity_poly.entity_id
_entity_poly.type
_entity_poly.pdbx_seq_one_letter_code
_entity_poly.pdbx_strand_id
1 'polypeptide(L)'
;MDTLPHGAHRLPVKLGLEKRFTLREDEFYPSHQAIDFYHRYKEDIALMAEMGFSVFRTSIAWSRLFPRGDEQQPNPQGIAFYRSLFEECKKHGIEPLVTLCHF
;
A
#
# COMPACT_ATOMS: atom_id res chain seq x y z
N MET A 1 -3.54 -10.04 3.18
CA MET A 1 -4.18 -8.88 3.85
C MET A 1 -3.50 -8.71 5.18
N ASP A 2 -3.15 -7.49 5.60
CA ASP A 2 -2.53 -7.28 6.91
C ASP A 2 -3.56 -7.61 8.02
N THR A 3 -3.15 -8.43 8.99
CA THR A 3 -4.00 -8.92 10.07
C THR A 3 -3.59 -8.36 11.43
N LEU A 4 -2.70 -7.36 11.47
CA LEU A 4 -2.25 -6.73 12.69
C LEU A 4 -3.25 -5.67 13.17
N PRO A 5 -4.00 -5.92 14.26
CA PRO A 5 -4.93 -4.95 14.78
C PRO A 5 -4.18 -3.79 15.47
N HIS A 6 -4.94 -2.77 15.84
CA HIS A 6 -4.59 -1.84 16.90
C HIS A 6 -5.03 -2.37 18.28
N GLY A 7 -4.46 -1.84 19.36
CA GLY A 7 -4.90 -2.14 20.72
C GLY A 7 -4.29 -3.41 21.35
N ALA A 8 -4.99 -3.97 22.34
CA ALA A 8 -4.47 -5.01 23.23
C ALA A 8 -4.05 -6.30 22.51
N HIS A 9 -4.73 -6.65 21.41
CA HIS A 9 -4.43 -7.85 20.62
C HIS A 9 -3.22 -7.70 19.68
N ARG A 10 -2.68 -6.49 19.50
CA ARG A 10 -1.59 -6.23 18.54
C ARG A 10 -0.32 -7.03 18.85
N LEU A 11 0.16 -6.98 20.09
CA LEU A 11 1.41 -7.65 20.48
C LEU A 11 1.29 -9.19 20.45
N PRO A 12 0.24 -9.80 21.04
CA PRO A 12 0.04 -11.25 20.94
C PRO A 12 0.00 -11.76 19.49
N VAL A 13 -0.68 -11.06 18.59
CA VAL A 13 -0.77 -11.44 17.17
C VAL A 13 0.58 -11.27 16.47
N LYS A 14 1.24 -10.13 16.69
CA LYS A 14 2.56 -9.85 16.10
C LYS A 14 3.61 -10.90 16.49
N LEU A 15 3.55 -11.40 17.71
CA LEU A 15 4.47 -12.41 18.23
C LEU A 15 4.03 -13.85 17.91
N GLY A 16 2.89 -14.04 17.23
CA GLY A 16 2.35 -15.36 16.91
C GLY A 16 1.81 -16.14 18.11
N LEU A 17 1.62 -15.48 19.26
CA LEU A 17 1.02 -16.07 20.46
C LEU A 17 -0.49 -16.28 20.27
N GLU A 18 -1.13 -15.46 19.44
CA GLU A 18 -2.49 -15.63 18.97
C GLU A 18 -2.46 -15.93 17.47
N LYS A 19 -2.82 -17.15 17.07
CA LYS A 19 -2.87 -17.54 15.65
C LYS A 19 -4.06 -16.84 14.98
N ARG A 20 -3.76 -15.85 14.13
CA ARG A 20 -4.75 -15.06 13.41
C ARG A 20 -4.74 -15.36 11.91
N PHE A 21 -5.76 -16.07 11.43
CA PHE A 21 -5.92 -16.41 10.01
C PHE A 21 -7.04 -15.63 9.32
N THR A 22 -7.89 -14.95 10.08
CA THR A 22 -9.04 -14.19 9.60
C THR A 22 -9.12 -12.85 10.32
N LEU A 23 -9.71 -11.86 9.66
CA LEU A 23 -10.07 -10.59 10.27
C LEU A 23 -11.21 -10.78 11.27
N ARG A 24 -11.27 -9.91 12.27
CA ARG A 24 -12.39 -9.81 13.21
C ARG A 24 -13.08 -8.46 13.06
N GLU A 25 -14.41 -8.47 13.07
CA GLU A 25 -15.20 -7.25 12.84
C GLU A 25 -15.18 -6.29 14.04
N ASP A 26 -14.83 -6.78 15.24
CA ASP A 26 -14.72 -6.01 16.49
C ASP A 26 -13.36 -5.28 16.64
N GLU A 27 -12.47 -5.38 15.66
CA GLU A 27 -11.13 -4.83 15.72
C GLU A 27 -10.87 -3.76 14.65
N PHE A 28 -10.00 -2.81 15.01
CA PHE A 28 -9.52 -1.79 14.09
C PHE A 28 -8.16 -2.18 13.51
N TYR A 29 -8.03 -2.15 12.18
CA TYR A 29 -6.80 -2.46 11.45
C TYR A 29 -6.27 -1.21 10.75
N PRO A 30 -5.22 -0.55 11.28
CA PRO A 30 -4.76 0.74 10.76
C PRO A 30 -4.41 0.74 9.28
N SER A 31 -3.90 -0.37 8.75
CA SER A 31 -3.49 -0.53 7.35
C SER A 31 -4.66 -0.57 6.36
N HIS A 32 -5.89 -0.80 6.81
CA HIS A 32 -7.07 -0.83 5.92
C HIS A 32 -7.40 0.55 5.33
N GLN A 33 -7.13 1.61 6.10
CA GLN A 33 -7.30 3.00 5.64
C GLN A 33 -5.94 3.69 5.44
N ALA A 34 -4.97 3.43 6.33
CA ALA A 34 -3.69 4.13 6.39
C ALA A 34 -3.88 5.67 6.33
N ILE A 35 -3.11 6.35 5.50
CA ILE A 35 -3.25 7.80 5.23
C ILE A 35 -4.11 8.11 3.99
N ASP A 36 -4.79 7.10 3.45
CA ASP A 36 -5.61 7.23 2.24
C ASP A 36 -4.87 7.63 0.95
N PHE A 37 -3.58 7.30 0.87
CA PHE A 37 -2.75 7.56 -0.33
C PHE A 37 -3.35 6.96 -1.61
N TYR A 38 -4.09 5.84 -1.49
CA TYR A 38 -4.71 5.18 -2.64
C TYR A 38 -5.67 6.11 -3.40
N HIS A 39 -6.38 7.01 -2.71
CA HIS A 39 -7.28 7.96 -3.35
C HIS A 39 -6.65 9.35 -3.52
N ARG A 40 -5.66 9.70 -2.68
CA ARG A 40 -5.09 11.06 -2.57
C ARG A 40 -3.69 11.24 -3.16
N TYR A 41 -3.16 10.23 -3.84
CA TYR A 41 -1.78 10.27 -4.34
C TYR A 41 -1.50 11.46 -5.26
N LYS A 42 -2.50 12.01 -5.96
CA LYS A 42 -2.27 13.15 -6.87
C LYS A 42 -1.92 14.42 -6.11
N GLU A 43 -2.68 14.70 -5.06
CA GLU A 43 -2.42 15.83 -4.16
C GLU A 43 -1.09 15.62 -3.42
N ASP A 44 -0.84 14.41 -2.95
CA ASP A 44 0.39 14.10 -2.21
C ASP A 44 1.64 14.21 -3.10
N ILE A 45 1.59 13.74 -4.35
CA ILE A 45 2.68 13.88 -5.32
C ILE A 45 2.91 15.36 -5.68
N ALA A 46 1.84 16.15 -5.84
CA ALA A 46 1.98 17.58 -6.11
C ALA A 46 2.67 18.31 -4.93
N LEU A 47 2.33 17.97 -3.69
CA LEU A 47 3.00 18.51 -2.51
C LEU A 47 4.48 18.09 -2.44
N MET A 48 4.81 16.84 -2.78
CA MET A 48 6.21 16.39 -2.86
C MET A 48 6.99 17.17 -3.93
N ALA A 49 6.36 17.48 -5.06
CA ALA A 49 6.95 18.29 -6.12
C ALA A 49 7.19 19.74 -5.65
N GLU A 50 6.24 20.34 -4.93
CA GLU A 50 6.39 21.68 -4.32
C GLU A 50 7.57 21.73 -3.35
N MET A 51 7.82 20.63 -2.61
CA MET A 51 8.97 20.49 -1.73
C MET A 51 10.31 20.25 -2.46
N GLY A 52 10.31 20.12 -3.79
CA GLY A 52 11.50 19.92 -4.61
C GLY A 52 12.02 18.49 -4.63
N PHE A 53 11.16 17.49 -4.39
CA PHE A 53 11.58 16.09 -4.45
C PHE A 53 11.88 15.70 -5.90
N SER A 54 13.01 15.03 -6.13
CA SER A 54 13.38 14.48 -7.45
C SER A 54 13.09 12.99 -7.57
N VAL A 55 12.95 12.28 -6.45
CA VAL A 55 12.70 10.83 -6.38
C VAL A 55 11.61 10.56 -5.35
N PHE A 56 10.64 9.71 -5.71
CA PHE A 56 9.64 9.18 -4.79
C PHE A 56 9.80 7.68 -4.66
N ARG A 57 10.21 7.23 -3.46
CA ARG A 57 10.32 5.81 -3.16
C ARG A 57 9.01 5.26 -2.61
N THR A 58 8.48 4.24 -3.26
CA THR A 58 7.27 3.52 -2.83
C THR A 58 7.37 2.03 -3.10
N SER A 59 6.38 1.26 -2.67
CA SER A 59 6.29 -0.18 -2.94
C SER A 59 5.04 -0.53 -3.73
N ILE A 60 5.17 -1.52 -4.61
CA ILE A 60 4.01 -2.17 -5.22
C ILE A 60 3.48 -3.21 -4.25
N ALA A 61 2.30 -2.96 -3.68
CA ALA A 61 1.54 -3.95 -2.92
C ALA A 61 1.19 -5.16 -3.81
N TRP A 62 1.80 -6.32 -3.50
CA TRP A 62 1.62 -7.56 -4.26
C TRP A 62 0.16 -7.99 -4.32
N SER A 63 -0.56 -7.91 -3.19
CA SER A 63 -1.99 -8.24 -3.09
C SER A 63 -2.90 -7.37 -3.97
N ARG A 64 -2.40 -6.24 -4.50
CA ARG A 64 -3.15 -5.42 -5.46
C ARG A 64 -3.03 -5.98 -6.88
N LEU A 65 -1.91 -6.62 -7.21
CA LEU A 65 -1.67 -7.27 -8.51
C LEU A 65 -2.12 -8.73 -8.53
N PHE A 66 -1.80 -9.49 -7.48
CA PHE A 66 -2.17 -10.89 -7.30
C PHE A 66 -2.84 -11.05 -5.93
N PRO A 67 -4.16 -10.80 -5.83
CA PRO A 67 -4.88 -10.79 -4.55
C PRO A 67 -4.76 -12.07 -3.73
N ARG A 68 -4.80 -13.22 -4.40
CA ARG A 68 -4.61 -14.55 -3.79
C ARG A 68 -3.17 -15.01 -3.91
N GLY A 69 -2.42 -14.48 -4.87
CA GLY A 69 -0.99 -14.74 -5.06
C GLY A 69 -0.70 -15.89 -6.03
N ASP A 70 -1.72 -16.57 -6.52
CA ASP A 70 -1.66 -17.74 -7.40
C ASP A 70 -2.37 -17.51 -8.76
N GLU A 71 -2.87 -16.29 -9.00
CA GLU A 71 -3.49 -15.96 -10.27
C GLU A 71 -2.47 -16.01 -11.42
N GLN A 72 -2.86 -16.57 -12.57
CA GLN A 72 -2.00 -16.61 -13.76
C GLN A 72 -1.82 -15.24 -14.41
N GLN A 73 -2.75 -14.32 -14.18
CA GLN A 73 -2.77 -12.99 -14.75
C GLN A 73 -2.96 -11.94 -13.65
N PRO A 74 -2.29 -10.80 -13.75
CA PRO A 74 -2.42 -9.72 -12.77
C PRO A 74 -3.78 -9.04 -12.85
N ASN A 75 -4.25 -8.51 -11.72
CA ASN A 75 -5.44 -7.68 -11.62
C ASN A 75 -5.29 -6.39 -12.46
N PRO A 76 -6.11 -6.18 -13.50
CA PRO A 76 -6.03 -5.02 -14.37
C PRO A 76 -6.23 -3.68 -13.64
N GLN A 77 -7.06 -3.65 -12.60
CA GLN A 77 -7.30 -2.43 -11.80
C GLN A 77 -6.05 -2.06 -11.00
N GLY A 78 -5.33 -3.06 -10.48
CA GLY A 78 -4.06 -2.85 -9.80
C GLY A 78 -3.00 -2.28 -10.73
N ILE A 79 -2.91 -2.79 -11.95
CA ILE A 79 -2.02 -2.24 -12.99
C ILE A 79 -2.40 -0.79 -13.33
N ALA A 80 -3.69 -0.53 -13.53
CA ALA A 80 -4.18 0.81 -13.86
C ALA A 80 -3.83 1.83 -12.76
N PHE A 81 -3.95 1.44 -11.48
CA PHE A 81 -3.57 2.29 -10.35
C PHE A 81 -2.10 2.71 -10.41
N TYR A 82 -1.16 1.76 -10.49
CA TYR A 82 0.27 2.10 -10.48
C TYR A 82 0.70 2.83 -11.75
N ARG A 83 0.09 2.51 -12.90
CA ARG A 83 0.30 3.30 -14.13
C ARG A 83 -0.09 4.75 -13.89
N SER A 84 -1.27 5.00 -13.34
CA SER A 84 -1.74 6.36 -13.05
C SER A 84 -0.87 7.08 -12.02
N LEU A 85 -0.39 6.37 -10.99
CA LEU A 85 0.55 6.92 -10.00
C LEU A 85 1.87 7.35 -10.65
N PHE A 86 2.48 6.51 -11.48
CA PHE A 86 3.76 6.81 -12.11
C PHE A 86 3.67 7.88 -13.20
N GLU A 87 2.56 7.93 -13.93
CA GLU A 87 2.29 9.05 -14.84
C GLU A 87 2.13 10.38 -14.06
N GLU A 88 1.52 10.37 -12.88
CA GLU A 88 1.46 11.57 -12.04
C GLU A 88 2.85 11.97 -11.54
N CYS A 89 3.68 11.02 -11.06
CA CYS A 89 5.07 11.32 -10.71
C CYS A 89 5.84 11.96 -11.89
N LYS A 90 5.73 11.35 -13.07
CA LYS A 90 6.39 11.83 -14.29
C LYS A 90 5.94 13.23 -14.69
N LYS A 91 4.65 13.54 -14.57
CA LYS A 91 4.09 14.87 -14.83
C LYS A 91 4.73 15.95 -13.95
N HIS A 92 5.13 15.61 -12.74
CA HIS A 92 5.81 16.52 -11.80
C HIS A 92 7.34 16.40 -11.82
N GLY A 93 7.92 15.64 -12.75
CA GLY A 93 9.37 15.46 -12.85
C GLY A 93 9.99 14.62 -11.72
N ILE A 94 9.17 13.80 -11.04
CA ILE A 94 9.60 12.92 -9.95
C ILE A 94 9.86 11.52 -10.49
N GLU A 95 11.06 10.98 -10.23
CA GLU A 95 11.43 9.61 -10.61
C GLU A 95 10.91 8.59 -9.57
N PRO A 96 10.11 7.58 -9.96
CA PRO A 96 9.67 6.54 -9.03
C PRO A 96 10.80 5.55 -8.70
N LEU A 97 11.12 5.35 -7.43
CA LEU A 97 11.98 4.25 -6.95
C LEU A 97 11.10 3.17 -6.33
N VAL A 98 10.98 2.03 -7.02
CA VAL A 98 10.02 0.99 -6.64
C VAL A 98 10.67 -0.14 -5.85
N THR A 99 10.10 -0.45 -4.67
CA THR A 99 10.41 -1.65 -3.89
C THR A 99 9.37 -2.73 -4.17
N LEU A 100 9.78 -3.95 -4.54
CA LEU A 100 8.87 -5.04 -4.91
C LEU A 100 8.24 -5.76 -3.70
N CYS A 101 8.91 -5.77 -2.56
CA CYS A 101 8.46 -6.43 -1.33
C CYS A 101 8.66 -5.49 -0.13
N HIS A 102 7.56 -5.10 0.53
CA HIS A 102 7.53 -4.19 1.66
C HIS A 102 6.33 -4.54 2.56
N PHE A 103 6.52 -4.57 3.88
CA PHE A 103 5.57 -5.08 4.88
C PHE A 103 4.77 -3.97 5.56
#